data_AF-A0A3C0NQ90-F1
#
_entry.id   AF-A0A3C0NQ90-F1
#
_cell.length_a   1.000
_cell.length_b   1.000
_cell.length_c   1.000
_cell.angle_alpha   90.00
_cell.angle_beta   90.00
_cell.angle_gamma   90.00
#
_symmetry.space_group_name_H-M   'P 1'
#
loop_
_entity.id
_entity.type
_entity.pdbx_description
1 polymer ?
#
loop_
_entity_poly.entity_id
_entity_poly.type
_entity_poly.pdbx_seq_one_letter_code
_entity_poly.pdbx_strand_id
1 'polypeptide(L)'
;MSIPKKVFIKTFGCQMNEYDSLRMADMLSSSEGMVETQTVEEADVILLNTCSVREKAEDKVFSHLGRFIPLKEKNPNLIIGVGGCVASQEGAHIIERAPYVDVV
;
A
#
# COMPACT_ATOMS: atom_id res chain seq x y z
N MET A 1 -15.16 5.03 -22.78
CA MET A 1 -14.01 4.27 -22.24
C MET A 1 -13.84 4.68 -20.80
N SER A 2 -13.82 3.73 -19.87
CA SER A 2 -13.51 4.01 -18.46
C SER A 2 -12.06 4.48 -18.35
N ILE A 3 -11.81 5.50 -17.54
CA ILE A 3 -10.44 5.89 -17.18
C ILE A 3 -9.86 4.72 -16.36
N PRO A 4 -8.65 4.23 -16.66
CA PRO A 4 -8.04 3.16 -15.88
C PRO A 4 -7.74 3.66 -14.47
N LYS A 5 -8.07 2.85 -13.46
CA LYS A 5 -7.74 3.14 -12.07
C LYS A 5 -6.22 3.15 -11.87
N LYS A 6 -5.75 3.97 -10.95
CA LYS A 6 -4.33 4.12 -10.66
C LYS A 6 -3.93 3.46 -9.36
N VAL A 7 -2.80 2.75 -9.36
CA VAL A 7 -2.19 2.17 -8.15
C VAL A 7 -0.86 2.84 -7.85
N PHE A 8 -0.66 3.25 -6.60
CA PHE A 8 0.63 3.73 -6.09
C PHE A 8 1.21 2.67 -5.15
N ILE A 9 2.40 2.16 -5.47
CA ILE A 9 3.07 1.15 -4.63
C ILE A 9 4.30 1.78 -3.98
N LYS A 10 4.33 1.76 -2.65
CA LYS A 10 5.47 2.18 -1.86
C LYS A 10 6.15 0.98 -1.23
N THR A 11 7.35 0.69 -1.70
CA THR A 11 8.15 -0.45 -1.23
C THR A 11 9.20 0.00 -0.22
N PHE A 12 9.33 -0.75 0.87
CA PHE A 12 10.37 -0.65 1.87
C PHE A 12 10.97 -2.02 2.16
N GLY A 13 12.29 -2.13 2.26
CA GLY A 13 12.91 -3.38 2.70
C GLY A 13 14.05 -3.85 1.81
N CYS A 14 13.89 -5.05 1.25
CA CYS A 14 14.92 -5.73 0.47
C CYS A 14 14.45 -5.98 -0.98
N GLN A 15 15.34 -6.60 -1.78
CA GLN A 15 15.07 -6.96 -3.18
C GLN A 15 13.83 -7.87 -3.33
N MET A 16 13.51 -8.67 -2.32
CA MET A 16 12.30 -9.50 -2.36
C MET A 16 11.03 -8.66 -2.35
N ASN A 17 10.97 -7.59 -1.54
CA ASN A 17 9.81 -6.69 -1.56
C ASN A 17 9.71 -5.92 -2.88
N GLU A 18 10.84 -5.57 -3.52
CA GLU A 18 10.80 -4.95 -4.86
C GLU A 18 10.21 -5.91 -5.89
N TYR A 19 10.65 -7.17 -5.87
CA TYR A 19 10.08 -8.22 -6.73
C TYR A 19 8.59 -8.45 -6.46
N ASP A 20 8.20 -8.54 -5.19
CA ASP A 20 6.80 -8.70 -4.80
C ASP A 20 5.94 -7.53 -5.25
N SER A 21 6.45 -6.29 -5.13
CA SER A 21 5.76 -5.09 -5.59
C SER A 21 5.55 -5.06 -7.10
N LEU A 22 6.55 -5.47 -7.88
CA LEU A 22 6.40 -5.61 -9.35
C LEU A 22 5.32 -6.63 -9.67
N ARG A 23 5.32 -7.79 -8.99
CA ARG A 23 4.31 -8.82 -9.19
C ARG A 23 2.91 -8.35 -8.81
N MET A 24 2.76 -7.57 -7.73
CA MET A 24 1.49 -6.97 -7.35
C MET A 24 0.99 -5.98 -8.41
N ALA A 25 1.88 -5.14 -8.96
CA ALA A 25 1.54 -4.23 -10.05
C ALA A 25 1.07 -4.98 -11.30
N ASP A 26 1.81 -6.01 -11.72
CA ASP A 26 1.47 -6.84 -12.89
C ASP A 26 0.12 -7.55 -12.72
N MET A 27 -0.15 -8.07 -11.52
CA MET A 27 -1.43 -8.73 -11.22
C MET A 27 -2.60 -7.75 -11.27
N LEU A 28 -2.47 -6.56 -10.68
CA LEU A 28 -3.52 -5.52 -10.72
C LEU A 28 -3.75 -4.98 -12.13
N SER A 29 -2.68 -4.83 -12.91
CA SER A 29 -2.77 -4.48 -14.33
C SER A 29 -3.52 -5.55 -15.12
N SER A 30 -3.18 -6.83 -14.93
CA SER A 30 -3.77 -7.94 -15.68
C SER A 30 -5.22 -8.26 -15.29
N SER A 31 -5.60 -8.06 -14.02
CA SER A 31 -6.94 -8.39 -13.51
C SER A 31 -7.93 -7.23 -13.63
N GLU A 32 -7.52 -6.02 -13.23
CA GLU A 32 -8.39 -4.85 -13.10
C GLU A 32 -8.06 -3.74 -14.11
N GLY A 33 -7.05 -3.93 -14.97
CA GLY A 33 -6.61 -2.92 -15.92
C GLY A 33 -6.01 -1.68 -15.25
N MET A 34 -5.50 -1.82 -14.02
CA MET A 34 -4.92 -0.71 -13.27
C MET A 34 -3.56 -0.30 -13.85
N VAL A 35 -3.24 0.99 -13.75
CA VAL A 35 -1.96 1.55 -14.17
C VAL A 35 -1.20 2.06 -12.96
N GLU A 36 0.09 1.76 -12.87
CA GLU A 36 0.93 2.29 -11.80
C GLU A 36 1.12 3.81 -11.95
N THR A 37 1.04 4.53 -10.84
CA THR A 37 1.36 5.96 -10.75
C THR A 37 2.49 6.20 -9.75
N GLN A 38 3.31 7.22 -10.02
CA GLN A 38 4.32 7.71 -9.09
C GLN A 38 3.80 8.83 -8.17
N THR A 39 2.57 9.30 -8.41
CA THR A 39 1.92 10.37 -7.67
C THR A 39 0.84 9.78 -6.77
N VAL A 40 1.03 9.85 -5.46
CA VAL A 40 0.11 9.23 -4.48
C VAL A 40 -1.26 9.91 -4.49
N GLU A 41 -1.33 11.20 -4.82
CA GLU A 41 -2.55 11.98 -4.89
C GLU A 41 -3.45 11.60 -6.08
N GLU A 42 -2.90 10.91 -7.08
CA GLU A 42 -3.64 10.42 -8.24
C GLU A 42 -4.11 8.98 -8.09
N ALA A 43 -3.76 8.32 -6.98
CA ALA A 43 -4.03 6.91 -6.79
C ALA A 43 -5.49 6.64 -6.38
N ASP A 44 -6.05 5.57 -6.92
CA ASP A 44 -7.28 4.94 -6.42
C ASP A 44 -6.96 3.82 -5.42
N VAL A 45 -5.74 3.26 -5.50
CA VAL A 45 -5.22 2.23 -4.60
C VAL A 45 -3.80 2.61 -4.17
N ILE A 46 -3.53 2.57 -2.87
CA ILE A 46 -2.19 2.75 -2.28
C ILE A 46 -1.78 1.42 -1.64
N LEU A 47 -0.64 0.87 -2.06
CA LEU A 47 -0.07 -0.34 -1.45
C LEU A 47 1.26 -0.01 -0.77
N LEU A 48 1.37 -0.34 0.51
CA LEU A 48 2.58 -0.19 1.30
C LEU A 48 3.22 -1.56 1.54
N ASN A 49 4.22 -1.93 0.75
CA ASN A 49 4.90 -3.22 0.88
C ASN A 49 6.17 -3.07 1.71
N THR A 50 6.27 -3.74 2.87
CA THR A 50 7.36 -3.50 3.83
C THR A 50 7.94 -4.78 4.44
N CYS A 51 9.25 -4.79 4.65
CA CYS A 51 9.97 -5.88 5.33
C CYS A 51 10.04 -5.67 6.84
N SER A 52 9.97 -6.75 7.63
CA SER A 52 10.03 -6.71 9.10
C SER A 52 11.44 -6.84 9.67
N VAL A 53 12.44 -7.19 8.84
CA VAL A 53 13.82 -7.46 9.30
C VAL A 53 14.62 -6.20 9.67
N ARG A 54 14.04 -5.02 9.48
CA ARG A 54 14.69 -3.73 9.77
C ARG A 54 14.16 -3.19 11.10
N GLU A 55 15.06 -2.66 11.93
CA GLU A 55 14.67 -1.91 13.12
C GLU A 55 13.71 -0.77 12.74
N LYS A 56 12.62 -0.62 13.50
CA LYS A 56 11.57 0.42 13.29
C LYS A 56 10.79 0.29 11.99
N ALA A 57 10.70 -0.91 11.41
CA ALA A 57 9.87 -1.15 10.23
C ALA A 57 8.40 -0.80 10.50
N GLU A 58 7.89 -1.17 11.67
CA GLU A 58 6.54 -0.86 12.13
C GLU A 58 6.30 0.65 12.29
N ASP A 59 7.17 1.37 13.00
CA ASP A 59 7.04 2.82 13.17
C ASP A 59 7.01 3.56 11.83
N LYS A 60 7.81 3.09 10.86
CA LYS A 60 7.81 3.64 9.49
C LYS A 60 6.49 3.37 8.78
N VAL A 61 5.93 2.17 8.92
CA VAL A 61 4.59 1.85 8.37
C VAL A 61 3.57 2.85 8.87
N PHE A 62 3.46 3.04 10.19
CA PHE A 62 2.49 3.98 10.75
C PHE A 62 2.78 5.43 10.37
N SER A 63 4.04 5.83 10.25
CA SER A 63 4.40 7.17 9.76
C SER A 63 3.92 7.42 8.33
N HIS A 64 4.00 6.41 7.46
CA HIS A 64 3.50 6.50 6.08
C HIS A 64 1.98 6.44 6.02
N LEU A 65 1.35 5.52 6.75
CA LEU A 65 -0.11 5.40 6.84
C LEU A 65 -0.75 6.71 7.32
N GLY A 66 -0.16 7.38 8.31
CA GLY A 66 -0.64 8.67 8.80
C GLY A 66 -0.66 9.78 7.72
N ARG A 67 0.20 9.70 6.69
CA ARG A 67 0.20 10.65 5.57
C ARG A 67 -0.90 10.38 4.55
N PHE A 68 -1.51 9.19 4.57
CA PHE A 68 -2.59 8.83 3.66
C PHE A 68 -3.98 9.19 4.21
N ILE A 69 -4.10 9.48 5.52
CA ILE A 69 -5.36 9.91 6.14
C ILE A 69 -6.00 11.09 5.39
N PRO A 70 -5.30 12.20 5.09
CA PRO A 70 -5.90 13.32 4.38
C PRO A 70 -6.33 12.95 2.94
N LEU A 71 -5.67 11.97 2.33
CA LEU A 71 -6.03 11.48 0.99
C LEU A 71 -7.33 10.67 1.03
N LYS A 72 -7.49 9.81 2.04
CA LYS A 72 -8.72 9.03 2.28
C LYS A 72 -9.90 9.94 2.66
N GLU A 73 -9.65 11.00 3.43
CA GLU A 73 -10.67 12.02 3.71
C GLU A 73 -11.13 12.75 2.45
N LYS A 74 -10.20 13.02 1.52
CA LYS A 74 -10.50 13.69 0.25
C LYS A 74 -11.15 12.77 -0.78
N ASN A 75 -10.80 11.49 -0.75
CA ASN A 75 -11.39 10.43 -1.57
C ASN A 75 -11.75 9.21 -0.69
N PRO A 76 -13.00 9.12 -0.19
CA PRO A 76 -13.44 8.00 0.63
C PRO A 76 -13.38 6.63 -0.07
N ASN A 77 -13.31 6.61 -1.41
CA ASN A 77 -13.18 5.39 -2.22
C ASN A 77 -11.73 4.93 -2.41
N LEU A 78 -10.74 5.72 -1.95
CA LEU A 78 -9.33 5.35 -2.00
C LEU A 78 -9.11 4.07 -1.19
N ILE A 79 -8.47 3.06 -1.76
CA ILE A 79 -8.13 1.83 -1.04
C ILE A 79 -6.70 1.93 -0.51
N ILE A 80 -6.48 1.63 0.76
CA ILE A 80 -5.16 1.58 1.39
C ILE A 80 -4.89 0.14 1.82
N GLY A 81 -3.84 -0.46 1.25
CA GLY A 81 -3.36 -1.80 1.57
C GLY A 81 -1.96 -1.78 2.18
N VAL A 82 -1.68 -2.69 3.11
CA VAL A 82 -0.34 -2.96 3.62
C VAL A 82 0.05 -4.39 3.28
N GLY A 83 1.25 -4.61 2.77
CA GLY A 83 1.76 -5.92 2.38
C GLY A 83 3.18 -6.18 2.87
N GLY A 84 3.68 -7.38 2.58
CA GLY A 84 5.03 -7.81 2.98
C GLY A 84 5.10 -8.38 4.39
N CYS A 85 6.31 -8.64 4.87
CA CYS A 85 6.52 -9.36 6.13
C CYS A 85 5.89 -8.67 7.35
N VAL A 86 5.83 -7.33 7.38
CA VAL A 86 5.18 -6.61 8.50
C VAL A 86 3.67 -6.84 8.48
N ALA A 87 3.04 -6.87 7.31
CA ALA A 87 1.61 -7.20 7.20
C ALA A 87 1.31 -8.59 7.76
N SER A 88 2.17 -9.58 7.44
CA SER A 88 2.01 -10.95 7.93
C SER A 88 2.27 -11.12 9.44
N GLN A 89 3.14 -10.30 10.03
CA GLN A 89 3.52 -10.42 11.45
C GLN A 89 2.64 -9.56 12.36
N GLU A 90 2.35 -8.33 11.94
CA GLU A 90 1.71 -7.29 12.75
C GLU A 90 0.28 -6.97 12.27
N GLY A 91 -0.31 -7.79 11.40
CA GLY A 91 -1.53 -7.41 10.71
C GLY A 91 -2.71 -7.06 11.60
N ALA A 92 -2.91 -7.80 12.71
CA ALA A 92 -3.92 -7.48 13.69
C ALA A 92 -3.69 -6.11 14.36
N HIS A 93 -2.44 -5.80 14.69
CA HIS A 93 -2.05 -4.53 15.29
C HIS A 93 -2.18 -3.35 14.31
N ILE A 94 -1.89 -3.58 13.02
CA ILE A 94 -2.11 -2.59 11.96
C ILE A 94 -3.60 -2.22 11.87
N ILE A 95 -4.50 -3.19 11.85
CA ILE A 95 -5.95 -2.93 11.77
C ILE A 95 -6.45 -2.19 13.03
N GLU A 96 -5.97 -2.57 14.21
CA GLU A 96 -6.35 -1.91 15.47
C GLU A 96 -5.89 -0.45 15.52
N ARG A 97 -4.64 -0.17 15.14
CA ARG A 97 -4.02 1.14 15.25
C ARG A 97 -4.27 2.06 14.06
N ALA A 98 -4.55 1.50 12.89
CA ALA A 98 -4.83 2.21 11.65
C ALA A 98 -6.13 1.69 10.99
N PRO A 99 -7.31 1.98 11.56
CA PRO A 99 -8.61 1.45 11.09
C PRO A 99 -9.04 1.96 9.70
N TYR A 100 -8.29 2.91 9.13
CA TYR A 100 -8.47 3.42 7.77
C TYR A 100 -7.74 2.59 6.70
N VAL A 101 -6.99 1.55 7.10
CA VAL A 101 -6.43 0.54 6.21
C VAL A 101 -7.52 -0.45 5.84
N ASP A 102 -7.71 -0.69 4.54
CA ASP A 102 -8.77 -1.55 4.03
C ASP A 102 -8.32 -3.01 3.89
N VAL A 103 -7.02 -3.24 3.66
CA VAL A 103 -6.45 -4.58 3.39
C VAL A 103 -5.08 -4.73 4.04
N VAL A 104 -4.83 -5.89 4.65
CA VAL A 104 -3.53 -6.32 5.18
C VAL A 104 -3.24 -7.75 4.72
#